data_AF-A0A1F4E0G2-F1
#
_entry.id   AF-A0A1F4E0G2-F1
#
_cell.length_a   1.000
_cell.length_b   1.000
_cell.length_c   1.000
_cell.angle_alpha   90.00
_cell.angle_beta   90.00
_cell.angle_gamma   90.00
#
_symmetry.space_group_name_H-M   'P 1'
#
loop_
_entity.id
_entity.type
_entity.pdbx_description
1 polymer ?
#
loop_
_entity_poly.entity_id
_entity_poly.type
_entity_poly.pdbx_seq_one_letter_code
_entity_poly.pdbx_strand_id
1 'polypeptide(L)'
;MTAEVLVLSDSMSLEEAKNLLWRRETRNEGSGRAYQERFGPNAVLVRDSPGFCNLDHVLYTDFNPSGKLTAPDPRELARAAVESVAKAMSGKDGISYLMDLISAGVVTALTARYQKEILIVTNSGSLREALNTVTMRIQQR
;
A
#
# COMPACT_ATOMS: atom_id res chain seq x y z
N MET A 1 -13.27 10.27 -8.32
CA MET A 1 -12.71 9.32 -7.34
C MET A 1 -13.78 9.12 -6.27
N THR A 2 -14.26 7.91 -6.08
CA THR A 2 -15.30 7.56 -5.10
C THR A 2 -14.63 6.86 -3.92
N ALA A 3 -14.83 7.38 -2.71
CA ALA A 3 -14.42 6.67 -1.50
C ALA A 3 -15.57 5.76 -1.06
N GLU A 4 -15.25 4.55 -0.62
CA GLU A 4 -16.23 3.64 -0.03
C GLU A 4 -16.12 3.73 1.50
N VAL A 5 -17.26 3.93 2.15
CA VAL A 5 -17.38 3.89 3.61
C VAL A 5 -18.08 2.60 3.99
N LEU A 6 -17.38 1.77 4.77
CA LEU A 6 -17.97 0.57 5.35
C LEU A 6 -18.57 0.95 6.70
N VAL A 7 -19.90 0.95 6.78
CA VAL A 7 -20.64 1.21 8.02
C VAL A 7 -20.83 -0.12 8.74
N LEU A 8 -20.36 -0.19 9.98
CA LEU A 8 -20.47 -1.37 10.83
C LEU A 8 -21.78 -1.34 11.62
N SER A 9 -22.27 -2.51 12.03
CA SER A 9 -23.45 -2.59 12.90
C SER A 9 -23.19 -1.93 14.25
N ASP A 10 -24.20 -1.27 14.82
CA ASP A 10 -24.13 -0.63 16.14
C ASP A 10 -23.74 -1.59 17.29
N SER A 11 -23.98 -2.89 17.12
CA SER A 11 -23.59 -3.93 18.09
C SER A 11 -22.08 -4.23 18.08
N MET A 12 -21.32 -3.69 17.14
CA MET A 12 -19.88 -3.92 17.04
C MET A 12 -19.12 -3.04 18.02
N SER A 13 -18.28 -3.65 18.85
CA SER A 13 -17.39 -2.89 19.73
C SER A 13 -16.32 -2.18 18.91
N LEU A 14 -15.88 -1.01 19.39
CA LEU A 14 -14.75 -0.27 18.81
C LEU A 14 -13.48 -1.14 18.74
N GLU A 15 -13.26 -2.00 19.73
CA GLU A 15 -12.14 -2.94 19.75
C GLU A 15 -12.20 -3.92 18.58
N GLU A 16 -13.35 -4.54 18.32
CA GLU A 16 -13.48 -5.47 17.20
C GLU A 16 -13.41 -4.75 15.86
N ALA A 17 -13.94 -3.53 15.76
CA ALA A 17 -13.76 -2.70 14.57
C ALA A 17 -12.27 -2.43 14.27
N LYS A 18 -11.45 -2.12 15.30
CA LYS A 18 -9.99 -1.97 15.17
C LYS A 18 -9.32 -3.29 14.75
N ASN A 19 -9.72 -4.41 15.34
CA ASN A 19 -9.22 -5.73 14.97
C ASN A 19 -9.50 -6.05 13.50
N LEU A 20 -10.72 -5.81 13.03
CA LEU A 20 -11.13 -6.07 11.65
C LEU A 20 -10.31 -5.24 10.66
N LEU A 21 -10.17 -3.93 10.91
CA LEU A 21 -9.38 -3.06 10.05
C LEU A 21 -7.91 -3.49 10.01
N TRP A 22 -7.30 -3.77 11.16
CA TRP A 22 -5.91 -4.24 11.22
C TRP A 22 -5.70 -5.57 10.49
N ARG A 23 -6.63 -6.54 10.63
CA ARG A 23 -6.56 -7.83 9.93
C ARG A 23 -6.60 -7.65 8.42
N ARG A 24 -7.51 -6.80 7.90
CA ARG A 24 -7.59 -6.48 6.46
C ARG A 24 -6.26 -5.92 5.94
N GLU A 25 -5.69 -5.00 6.69
CA GLU A 25 -4.55 -4.20 6.23
C GLU A 25 -3.22 -4.96 6.33
N THR A 26 -3.19 -5.98 7.20
CA THR A 26 -2.04 -6.88 7.37
C THR A 26 -2.21 -8.24 6.69
N ARG A 27 -3.31 -8.46 5.95
CA ARG A 27 -3.67 -9.75 5.32
C ARG A 27 -3.80 -10.92 6.31
N ASN A 28 -4.32 -10.62 7.49
CA ASN A 28 -4.62 -11.57 8.57
C ASN A 28 -6.14 -11.78 8.72
N GLU A 29 -6.93 -11.63 7.65
CA GLU A 29 -8.36 -11.89 7.66
C GLU A 29 -8.66 -13.32 8.12
N GLY A 30 -9.73 -13.51 8.90
CA GLY A 30 -10.11 -14.82 9.44
C GLY A 30 -9.17 -15.39 10.52
N SER A 31 -8.04 -14.75 10.82
CA SER A 31 -7.06 -15.29 11.79
C SER A 31 -7.50 -15.25 13.25
N GLY A 32 -8.54 -14.49 13.59
CA GLY A 32 -8.96 -14.23 14.97
C GLY A 32 -7.95 -13.42 15.81
N ARG A 33 -6.82 -12.97 15.23
CA ARG A 33 -5.78 -12.23 15.96
C ARG A 33 -6.27 -10.84 16.36
N ALA A 34 -5.98 -10.43 17.59
CA ALA A 34 -6.27 -9.07 18.06
C ALA A 34 -5.21 -8.07 17.54
N TYR A 35 -5.64 -6.85 17.28
CA TYR A 35 -4.73 -5.74 17.00
C TYR A 35 -3.87 -5.47 18.23
N GLN A 36 -2.56 -5.31 17.99
CA GLN A 36 -1.61 -4.85 18.98
C GLN A 36 -0.79 -3.73 18.36
N GLU A 37 -0.75 -2.58 19.03
CA GLU A 37 0.09 -1.47 18.60
C GLU A 37 1.57 -1.87 18.69
N ARG A 38 2.31 -1.62 17.61
CA ARG A 38 3.74 -1.93 17.49
C ARG A 38 4.48 -0.69 17.04
N PHE A 39 5.75 -0.58 17.45
CA PHE A 39 6.58 0.61 17.20
C PHE A 39 7.57 0.45 16.05
N GLY A 40 7.55 -0.68 15.34
CA GLY A 40 8.42 -0.89 14.18
C GLY A 40 8.07 0.06 13.02
N PRO A 41 9.04 0.38 12.14
CA PRO A 41 8.81 1.29 11.01
C PRO A 41 7.69 0.79 10.08
N ASN A 42 7.56 -0.52 9.92
CA ASN A 42 6.53 -1.15 9.09
C ASN A 42 5.26 -1.55 9.86
N ALA A 43 5.09 -1.06 11.10
CA ALA A 43 3.91 -1.38 11.89
C ALA A 43 2.68 -0.63 11.33
N VAL A 44 1.63 -1.39 11.00
CA VAL A 44 0.30 -0.85 10.72
C VAL A 44 -0.34 -0.43 12.04
N LEU A 45 -0.73 0.83 12.10
CA LEU A 45 -1.40 1.46 13.23
C LEU A 45 -2.86 1.68 12.88
N VAL A 46 -3.76 1.40 13.81
CA VAL A 46 -5.17 1.79 13.68
C VAL A 46 -5.39 3.08 14.45
N ARG A 47 -5.76 4.13 13.74
CA ARG A 47 -6.09 5.45 14.30
C ARG A 47 -7.60 5.64 14.35
N ASP A 48 -8.01 6.46 15.30
CA ASP A 48 -9.39 6.78 15.59
C ASP A 48 -9.57 8.29 15.50
N SER A 49 -10.57 8.73 14.74
CA SER A 49 -11.00 10.11 14.61
C SER A 49 -12.45 10.23 15.08
N PRO A 50 -12.66 10.46 16.39
CA PRO A 50 -14.00 10.58 16.94
C PRO A 50 -14.67 11.88 16.47
N GLY A 51 -15.97 11.83 16.19
CA GLY A 51 -16.77 12.99 15.77
C GLY A 51 -16.49 13.49 14.34
N PHE A 52 -15.69 12.78 13.55
CA PHE A 52 -15.40 13.18 12.17
C PHE A 52 -16.65 13.04 11.29
N CYS A 53 -17.02 14.12 10.60
CA CYS A 53 -18.21 14.15 9.73
C CYS A 53 -19.51 13.69 10.41
N ASN A 54 -19.69 14.01 11.71
CA ASN A 54 -20.83 13.59 12.53
C ASN A 54 -20.96 12.06 12.72
N LEU A 55 -19.87 11.31 12.55
CA LEU A 55 -19.78 9.90 12.91
C LEU A 55 -19.11 9.77 14.29
N ASP A 56 -19.61 8.85 15.12
CA ASP A 56 -19.08 8.62 16.46
C ASP A 56 -17.59 8.25 16.41
N HIS A 57 -17.21 7.35 15.50
CA HIS A 57 -15.83 6.92 15.26
C HIS A 57 -15.54 6.73 13.78
N VAL A 58 -14.41 7.28 13.32
CA VAL A 58 -13.84 6.98 12.01
C VAL A 58 -12.47 6.34 12.21
N LEU A 59 -12.37 5.06 11.85
CA LEU A 59 -11.13 4.30 11.91
C LEU A 59 -10.40 4.33 10.57
N TYR A 60 -9.09 4.55 10.61
CA TYR A 60 -8.24 4.49 9.43
C TYR A 60 -6.88 3.91 9.79
N THR A 61 -6.20 3.35 8.78
CA THR A 61 -4.83 2.88 8.96
C THR A 61 -3.82 3.99 8.78
N ASP A 62 -2.78 3.89 9.58
CA ASP A 62 -1.60 4.72 9.48
C ASP A 62 -0.34 3.86 9.67
N PHE A 63 0.83 4.46 9.46
CA PHE A 63 2.12 3.83 9.73
C PHE A 63 2.90 4.61 10.79
N ASN A 64 3.88 3.96 11.40
CA ASN A 64 4.79 4.66 12.29
C ASN A 64 5.54 5.77 11.51
N PRO A 65 5.68 7.00 12.06
CA PRO A 65 6.41 8.08 11.38
C PRO A 65 7.81 7.70 10.93
N SER A 66 8.51 6.83 11.68
CA SER A 66 9.84 6.35 11.33
C SER A 66 9.90 5.51 10.04
N GLY A 67 8.76 4.93 9.61
CA GLY A 67 8.64 4.20 8.34
C GLY A 67 8.01 5.01 7.21
N LYS A 68 7.53 6.24 7.48
CA LYS A 68 6.92 7.09 6.44
C LYS A 68 8.00 7.78 5.61
N LEU A 69 7.80 7.80 4.30
CA LEU A 69 8.56 8.65 3.40
C LEU A 69 8.03 10.09 3.53
N THR A 70 8.84 10.99 4.11
CA THR A 70 8.48 12.40 4.29
C THR A 70 8.61 13.21 2.99
N ALA A 71 9.58 12.83 2.15
CA ALA A 71 9.82 13.44 0.85
C ALA A 71 10.08 12.33 -0.19
N PRO A 72 9.02 11.69 -0.72
CA PRO A 72 9.18 10.59 -1.67
C PRO A 72 9.88 11.08 -2.95
N ASP A 73 11.02 10.45 -3.25
CA ASP A 73 11.78 10.68 -4.49
C ASP A 73 11.41 9.62 -5.55
N PRO A 74 10.96 10.02 -6.76
CA PRO A 74 10.68 9.10 -7.86
C PRO A 74 11.75 8.05 -8.14
N ARG A 75 13.04 8.38 -7.96
CA ARG A 75 14.14 7.45 -8.21
C ARG A 75 14.22 6.34 -7.16
N GLU A 76 14.13 6.71 -5.89
CA GLU A 76 14.09 5.75 -4.78
C GLU A 76 12.84 4.87 -4.85
N LEU A 77 11.69 5.45 -5.20
CA LEU A 77 10.47 4.68 -5.45
C LEU A 77 10.65 3.68 -6.61
N ALA A 78 11.24 4.10 -7.73
CA ALA A 78 11.51 3.22 -8.86
C ALA A 78 12.45 2.06 -8.50
N ARG A 79 13.52 2.34 -7.75
CA ARG A 79 14.42 1.30 -7.24
C ARG A 79 13.68 0.32 -6.35
N ALA A 80 12.96 0.81 -5.34
CA ALA A 80 12.21 -0.04 -4.41
C ALA A 80 11.17 -0.92 -5.15
N ALA A 81 10.50 -0.36 -6.16
CA ALA A 81 9.55 -1.09 -6.99
C ALA A 81 10.22 -2.24 -7.76
N VAL A 82 11.34 -1.99 -8.42
CA VAL A 82 12.10 -3.01 -9.15
C VAL A 82 12.62 -4.10 -8.20
N GLU A 83 13.19 -3.71 -7.05
CA GLU A 83 13.68 -4.66 -6.05
C GLU A 83 12.56 -5.53 -5.46
N SER A 84 11.36 -4.98 -5.33
CA SER A 84 10.22 -5.71 -4.78
C SER A 84 9.75 -6.85 -5.66
N VAL A 85 10.01 -6.84 -6.98
CA VAL A 85 9.61 -7.91 -7.91
C VAL A 85 10.18 -9.27 -7.49
N ALA A 86 11.40 -9.29 -6.93
CA ALA A 86 12.04 -10.53 -6.46
C ALA A 86 11.55 -11.00 -5.08
N LYS A 87 10.92 -10.12 -4.30
CA LYS A 87 10.60 -10.35 -2.87
C LYS A 87 9.10 -10.51 -2.63
N ALA A 88 8.28 -9.88 -3.46
CA ALA A 88 6.83 -9.85 -3.31
C ALA A 88 6.16 -11.08 -3.91
N MET A 89 4.96 -11.39 -3.41
CA MET A 89 4.07 -12.32 -4.10
C MET A 89 3.70 -11.78 -5.48
N SER A 90 3.39 -12.68 -6.41
CA SER A 90 3.00 -12.30 -7.78
C SER A 90 1.89 -11.24 -7.79
N GLY A 91 2.09 -10.17 -8.56
CA GLY A 91 1.18 -9.04 -8.67
C GLY A 91 1.11 -8.13 -7.44
N LYS A 92 1.98 -8.31 -6.45
CA LYS A 92 2.05 -7.50 -5.23
C LYS A 92 3.34 -6.68 -5.12
N ASP A 93 4.10 -6.59 -6.21
CA ASP A 93 5.28 -5.74 -6.34
C ASP A 93 4.91 -4.29 -6.71
N GLY A 94 5.87 -3.38 -6.58
CA GLY A 94 5.67 -1.95 -6.81
C GLY A 94 5.40 -1.56 -8.26
N ILE A 95 5.82 -2.36 -9.26
CA ILE A 95 5.54 -2.09 -10.67
C ILE A 95 4.09 -2.46 -10.97
N SER A 96 3.65 -3.65 -10.55
CA SER A 96 2.26 -4.10 -10.65
C SER A 96 1.33 -3.13 -9.92
N TYR A 97 1.68 -2.73 -8.70
CA TYR A 97 0.91 -1.74 -7.93
C TYR A 97 0.75 -0.40 -8.65
N LEU A 98 1.82 0.13 -9.25
CA LEU A 98 1.74 1.37 -10.02
C LEU A 98 0.83 1.23 -11.23
N MET A 99 0.90 0.11 -11.95
CA MET A 99 0.02 -0.16 -13.09
C MET A 99 -1.45 -0.18 -12.69
N ASP A 100 -1.78 -0.84 -11.58
CA ASP A 100 -3.15 -0.93 -11.06
C ASP A 100 -3.68 0.45 -10.66
N LEU A 101 -2.87 1.27 -9.97
CA LEU A 101 -3.25 2.65 -9.63
C LEU A 101 -3.54 3.50 -10.86
N ILE A 102 -2.67 3.44 -11.88
CA ILE A 102 -2.87 4.18 -13.14
C ILE A 102 -4.14 3.71 -13.84
N SER A 103 -4.37 2.40 -13.93
CA SER A 103 -5.56 1.80 -14.54
C SER A 103 -6.85 2.22 -13.82
N ALA A 104 -6.79 2.35 -12.50
CA ALA A 104 -7.90 2.83 -11.67
C ALA A 104 -8.08 4.36 -11.70
N GLY A 105 -7.28 5.09 -12.47
CA GLY A 105 -7.33 6.56 -12.56
C GLY A 105 -6.77 7.28 -11.32
N VAL A 106 -6.02 6.58 -10.47
CA VAL A 106 -5.37 7.16 -9.28
C VAL A 106 -4.01 7.73 -9.67
N VAL A 107 -4.00 9.02 -9.99
CA VAL A 107 -2.81 9.75 -10.42
C VAL A 107 -2.48 10.84 -9.41
N THR A 108 -1.24 10.86 -8.95
CA THR A 108 -0.70 11.91 -8.08
C THR A 108 0.32 12.76 -8.83
N ALA A 109 0.76 13.87 -8.23
CA ALA A 109 1.82 14.71 -8.80
C ALA A 109 3.15 13.95 -9.07
N LEU A 110 3.37 12.82 -8.39
CA LEU A 110 4.60 12.01 -8.56
C LEU A 110 4.46 10.89 -9.59
N THR A 111 3.24 10.47 -9.94
CA THR A 111 2.99 9.28 -10.77
C THR A 111 3.79 9.27 -12.07
N ALA A 112 3.77 10.37 -12.83
CA ALA A 112 4.47 10.45 -14.12
C ALA A 112 6.01 10.37 -13.97
N ARG A 113 6.56 11.02 -12.94
CA ARG A 113 8.01 10.99 -12.67
C ARG A 113 8.45 9.61 -12.19
N TYR A 114 7.67 9.00 -11.30
CA TYR A 114 7.91 7.65 -10.79
C TYR A 114 7.88 6.60 -11.92
N GLN A 115 6.86 6.65 -12.78
CA GLN A 115 6.79 5.79 -13.97
C GLN A 115 8.02 5.97 -14.87
N LYS A 116 8.41 7.22 -15.16
CA LYS A 116 9.58 7.50 -16.01
C LYS A 116 10.87 6.90 -15.44
N GLU A 117 11.10 7.02 -14.13
CA GLU A 117 12.30 6.46 -13.49
C GLU A 117 12.30 4.92 -13.51
N ILE A 118 11.14 4.26 -13.40
CA ILE A 118 11.05 2.79 -13.62
C ILE A 118 11.48 2.44 -15.05
N LEU A 119 10.98 3.14 -16.06
CA LEU A 119 11.31 2.86 -17.46
C LEU A 119 12.82 3.06 -17.74
N ILE A 120 13.41 4.12 -17.17
CA ILE A 120 14.85 4.38 -17.28
C ILE A 120 15.67 3.26 -16.65
N VAL A 121 15.39 2.88 -15.39
CA VAL A 121 16.21 1.91 -14.66
C VAL A 121 16.07 0.48 -15.20
N THR A 122 14.93 0.18 -15.85
CA THR A 122 14.68 -1.13 -16.48
C THR A 122 15.10 -1.18 -17.94
N ASN A 123 15.30 -0.02 -18.57
CA ASN A 123 15.49 0.17 -20.02
C ASN A 123 14.31 -0.41 -20.82
N SER A 124 13.10 0.05 -20.52
CA SER A 124 11.85 -0.45 -21.09
C SER A 124 10.97 0.69 -21.61
N GLY A 125 10.17 0.42 -22.64
CA GLY A 125 9.22 1.38 -23.20
C GLY A 125 7.87 1.44 -22.48
N SER A 126 7.55 0.46 -21.64
CA SER A 126 6.32 0.41 -20.85
C SER A 126 6.48 -0.26 -19.49
N LEU A 127 5.55 -0.03 -18.55
CA LEU A 127 5.57 -0.69 -17.24
C LEU A 127 5.40 -2.21 -17.34
N ARG A 128 4.60 -2.68 -18.31
CA ARG A 128 4.44 -4.12 -18.59
C ARG A 128 5.75 -4.74 -19.04
N GLU A 129 6.43 -4.07 -19.97
CA GLU A 129 7.75 -4.50 -20.44
C GLU A 129 8.77 -4.49 -19.30
N ALA A 130 8.80 -3.42 -18.49
CA ALA A 130 9.66 -3.31 -17.31
C ALA A 130 9.47 -4.51 -16.35
N LEU A 131 8.22 -4.86 -16.01
CA LEU A 131 7.91 -6.01 -15.16
C LEU A 131 8.41 -7.32 -15.77
N ASN A 132 8.18 -7.54 -17.06
CA ASN A 132 8.63 -8.74 -17.77
C ASN A 132 10.16 -8.84 -17.78
N THR A 133 10.86 -7.74 -18.09
CA THR A 133 12.33 -7.67 -18.12
C THR A 133 12.92 -7.99 -16.74
N VAL A 134 12.38 -7.41 -15.68
CA VAL A 134 12.86 -7.67 -14.31
C VAL A 134 12.60 -9.13 -13.91
N THR A 135 11.41 -9.66 -14.22
CA THR A 135 11.05 -11.06 -13.93
C THR A 135 11.99 -12.04 -14.63
N MET A 136 12.29 -11.83 -15.92
CA MET A 136 13.24 -12.67 -16.65
C MET A 136 14.66 -12.62 -16.07
N ARG A 137 15.14 -11.43 -15.67
CA ARG A 137 16.46 -11.27 -15.03
C ARG A 137 16.57 -12.03 -13.71
N ILE A 138 15.47 -12.17 -12.97
CA ILE A 138 15.44 -12.93 -11.72
C ILE A 138 15.50 -14.44 -11.99
N GLN A 139 14.81 -14.93 -13.02
CA GLN A 139 14.79 -16.35 -13.37
C GLN A 139 16.12 -16.88 -13.95
N GLN A 140 17.00 -15.97 -14.39
CA GLN A 140 18.33 -16.29 -14.93
C GLN A 140 19.45 -16.25 -13.88
N ARG A 141 19.12 -15.96 -12.62
CA ARG A 141 20.06 -15.94 -11.47
C ARG A 141 19.91 -17.20 -10.64
#